data_AF-A0A6B0WKF6-F1
#
_entry.id   AF-A0A6B0WKF6-F1
#
_cell.length_a   1.000
_cell.length_b   1.000
_cell.length_c   1.000
_cell.angle_alpha   90.00
_cell.angle_beta   90.00
_cell.angle_gamma   90.00
#
_symmetry.space_group_name_H-M   'P 1'
#
loop_
_entity.id
_entity.type
_entity.pdbx_description
1 polymer ?
#
loop_
_entity_poly.entity_id
_entity_poly.type
_entity_poly.pdbx_seq_one_letter_code
_entity_poly.pdbx_strand_id
1 'polypeptide(L)'
;MTARARPEPRDRGQAAPMMVVILLALTVAVAATVEVGRFLDESARARTAADAAALAGAAAGRAEAAALAKANGGRLLSYAEQEADGGSNALLVTVAVQVGRASQTARAERLVEWTAPPDTTHN
;
A
#
# COMPACT_ATOMS: atom_id res chain seq x y z
N MET A 1 -76.34 21.36 5.85
CA MET A 1 -74.95 21.87 5.77
C MET A 1 -74.01 20.68 6.03
N THR A 2 -73.70 19.91 4.99
CA THR A 2 -72.91 18.66 5.09
C THR A 2 -71.56 18.86 4.42
N ALA A 3 -70.50 18.89 5.22
CA ALA A 3 -69.13 19.00 4.73
C ALA A 3 -68.71 17.65 4.10
N ARG A 4 -68.39 17.64 2.80
CA ARG A 4 -67.73 16.50 2.17
C ARG A 4 -66.24 16.54 2.54
N ALA A 5 -65.75 15.52 3.23
CA ALA A 5 -64.32 15.29 3.39
C ALA A 5 -63.68 15.07 2.01
N ARG A 6 -62.66 15.85 1.66
CA ARG A 6 -61.85 15.59 0.46
C ARG A 6 -60.94 14.39 0.75
N PRO A 7 -60.86 13.40 -0.13
CA PRO A 7 -59.85 12.36 -0.02
C PRO A 7 -58.47 13.01 -0.26
N GLU A 8 -57.63 13.03 0.76
CA GLU A 8 -56.20 13.36 0.67
C GLU A 8 -55.53 12.34 -0.27
N PRO A 9 -55.08 12.74 -1.47
CA PRO A 9 -54.40 11.85 -2.39
C PRO A 9 -52.89 11.89 -2.17
N ARG A 10 -52.27 10.71 -2.20
CA ARG A 10 -50.83 10.44 -2.44
C ARG A 10 -49.90 10.46 -1.23
N ASP A 11 -49.92 9.37 -0.47
CA ASP A 11 -48.72 8.92 0.27
C ASP A 11 -48.22 7.54 -0.22
N ARG A 12 -49.13 6.70 -0.71
CA ARG A 12 -48.80 5.33 -1.17
C ARG A 12 -47.99 5.26 -2.48
N GLY A 13 -47.92 6.36 -3.24
CA GLY A 13 -47.18 6.42 -4.51
C GLY A 13 -45.72 6.85 -4.38
N GLN A 14 -45.34 7.49 -3.27
CA GLN A 14 -44.00 8.07 -3.07
C GLN A 14 -43.05 7.12 -2.32
N ALA A 15 -43.59 6.11 -1.64
CA ALA A 15 -42.79 5.04 -1.02
C ALA A 15 -41.98 4.27 -2.07
N ALA A 16 -42.56 3.98 -3.23
CA ALA A 16 -41.88 3.24 -4.31
C ALA A 16 -40.64 3.97 -4.87
N PRO A 17 -40.71 5.25 -5.31
CA PRO A 17 -39.53 5.96 -5.78
C PRO A 17 -38.50 6.18 -4.66
N MET A 18 -38.93 6.39 -3.41
CA MET A 18 -37.99 6.51 -2.28
C MET A 18 -37.23 5.20 -2.04
N MET A 19 -37.91 4.05 -2.09
CA MET A 19 -37.28 2.73 -1.97
C MET A 19 -36.28 2.49 -3.10
N VAL A 20 -36.59 2.90 -4.33
CA VAL A 20 -35.64 2.81 -5.46
C VAL A 20 -34.39 3.64 -5.17
N VAL A 21 -34.52 4.88 -4.68
CA VAL A 21 -33.37 5.72 -4.32
C VAL A 21 -32.53 5.09 -3.21
N ILE A 22 -33.16 4.52 -2.18
CA ILE A 22 -32.46 3.84 -1.09
C ILE A 22 -31.70 2.62 -1.63
N LEU A 23 -32.35 1.79 -2.45
CA LEU A 23 -31.69 0.63 -3.06
C LEU A 23 -30.51 1.05 -3.94
N LEU A 24 -30.67 2.11 -4.74
CA LEU A 24 -29.57 2.68 -5.51
C LEU A 24 -28.43 3.15 -4.61
N ALA A 25 -28.72 3.88 -3.54
CA ALA A 25 -27.71 4.33 -2.59
C ALA A 25 -26.97 3.14 -1.95
N LEU A 26 -27.68 2.08 -1.56
CA LEU A 26 -27.07 0.86 -1.01
C LEU A 26 -26.19 0.14 -2.03
N THR A 27 -26.63 0.02 -3.29
CA THR A 27 -25.81 -0.60 -4.35
C THR A 27 -24.54 0.18 -4.61
N VAL A 28 -24.60 1.52 -4.63
CA VAL A 28 -23.42 2.39 -4.75
C VAL A 28 -22.50 2.21 -3.54
N ALA A 29 -23.04 2.15 -2.32
CA ALA A 29 -22.25 1.96 -1.10
C ALA A 29 -21.51 0.60 -1.09
N VAL A 30 -22.17 -0.48 -1.54
CA VAL A 30 -21.55 -1.80 -1.67
C VAL A 30 -20.45 -1.77 -2.74
N ALA A 31 -20.72 -1.18 -3.90
CA ALA A 31 -19.73 -1.06 -4.98
C ALA A 31 -18.49 -0.26 -4.53
N ALA A 32 -18.70 0.85 -3.80
CA ALA A 32 -17.63 1.66 -3.23
C ALA A 32 -16.77 0.85 -2.24
N THR A 33 -17.40 0.02 -1.40
CA THR A 33 -16.70 -0.83 -0.42
C THR A 33 -15.79 -1.85 -1.11
N VAL A 34 -16.24 -2.45 -2.22
CA VAL A 34 -15.43 -3.38 -3.01
C VAL A 34 -14.18 -2.69 -3.58
N GLU A 35 -14.34 -1.47 -4.10
CA GLU A 35 -13.22 -0.73 -4.68
C GLU A 35 -12.19 -0.30 -3.62
N VAL A 36 -12.67 0.14 -2.45
CA VAL A 36 -11.79 0.41 -1.30
C VAL A 36 -11.05 -0.86 -0.86
N GLY A 37 -11.74 -2.00 -0.80
CA GLY A 37 -11.13 -3.28 -0.44
C GLY A 37 -10.00 -3.67 -1.40
N ARG A 38 -10.19 -3.49 -2.72
CA ARG A 38 -9.15 -3.73 -3.72
C ARG A 38 -7.95 -2.81 -3.53
N PHE A 39 -8.18 -1.53 -3.28
CA PHE A 39 -7.10 -0.58 -3.03
C PHE A 39 -6.31 -0.92 -1.76
N LEU A 40 -6.98 -1.37 -0.70
CA LEU A 40 -6.32 -1.81 0.53
C LEU A 40 -5.45 -3.07 0.31
N ASP A 41 -5.93 -4.04 -0.47
CA ASP A 41 -5.15 -5.23 -0.86
C ASP A 41 -3.92 -4.85 -1.72
N GLU A 42 -4.10 -3.98 -2.72
CA GLU A 42 -2.99 -3.43 -3.53
C GLU A 42 -1.95 -2.74 -2.63
N SER A 43 -2.39 -1.94 -1.65
CA SER A 43 -1.52 -1.22 -0.72
C SER A 43 -0.77 -2.15 0.22
N ALA A 44 -1.43 -3.19 0.74
CA ALA A 44 -0.79 -4.20 1.58
C ALA A 44 0.31 -4.95 0.82
N ARG A 45 0.02 -5.37 -0.43
CA ARG A 45 1.00 -6.03 -1.29
C ARG A 45 2.16 -5.12 -1.66
N ALA A 46 1.89 -3.85 -1.99
CA ALA A 46 2.94 -2.86 -2.25
C ALA A 46 3.87 -2.70 -1.05
N ARG A 47 3.33 -2.73 0.18
CA ARG A 47 4.13 -2.63 1.41
C ARG A 47 5.05 -3.84 1.58
N THR A 48 4.51 -5.05 1.45
CA THR A 48 5.32 -6.28 1.53
C THR A 48 6.41 -6.32 0.46
N ALA A 49 6.08 -5.91 -0.78
CA ALA A 49 7.04 -5.85 -1.86
C ALA A 49 8.14 -4.80 -1.61
N ALA A 50 7.79 -3.65 -1.04
CA ALA A 50 8.74 -2.61 -0.66
C ALA A 50 9.68 -3.09 0.46
N ASP A 51 9.16 -3.72 1.51
CA ASP A 51 9.97 -4.23 2.63
C ASP A 51 10.96 -5.30 2.16
N ALA A 52 10.51 -6.25 1.33
CA ALA A 52 11.38 -7.28 0.75
C ALA A 52 12.45 -6.67 -0.17
N ALA A 53 12.07 -5.70 -1.00
CA ALA A 53 13.02 -5.00 -1.88
C ALA A 53 14.02 -4.15 -1.11
N ALA A 54 13.62 -3.53 0.01
CA ALA A 54 14.52 -2.75 0.87
C ALA A 54 15.57 -3.66 1.50
N LEU A 55 15.16 -4.79 2.08
CA LEU A 55 16.07 -5.77 2.67
C LEU A 55 17.02 -6.37 1.64
N ALA A 56 16.50 -6.76 0.47
CA ALA A 56 17.33 -7.26 -0.63
C ALA A 56 18.29 -6.20 -1.15
N GLY A 57 17.84 -4.95 -1.21
CA GLY A 57 18.64 -3.78 -1.55
C GLY A 57 19.79 -3.55 -0.57
N ALA A 58 19.50 -3.57 0.73
CA ALA A 58 20.50 -3.45 1.77
C ALA A 58 21.51 -4.61 1.72
N ALA A 59 21.05 -5.83 1.48
CA ALA A 59 21.92 -7.01 1.42
C ALA A 59 22.82 -7.03 0.18
N ALA A 60 22.25 -6.83 -1.01
CA ALA A 60 22.90 -7.16 -2.29
C ALA A 60 22.71 -6.10 -3.39
N GLY A 61 22.16 -4.94 -3.05
CA GLY A 61 22.09 -3.79 -3.94
C GLY A 61 20.84 -3.74 -4.83
N ARG A 62 20.85 -2.76 -5.75
CA ARG A 62 19.68 -2.39 -6.56
C ARG A 62 19.10 -3.53 -7.42
N ALA A 63 19.95 -4.39 -7.97
CA ALA A 63 19.50 -5.48 -8.85
C ALA A 63 18.63 -6.49 -8.09
N GLU A 64 19.06 -6.88 -6.89
CA GLU A 64 18.30 -7.78 -6.02
C GLU A 64 17.04 -7.12 -5.47
N ALA A 65 17.10 -5.83 -5.12
CA ALA A 65 15.90 -5.07 -4.78
C ALA A 65 14.83 -5.12 -5.89
N ALA A 66 15.24 -4.95 -7.15
CA ALA A 66 14.34 -5.01 -8.30
C ALA A 66 13.80 -6.43 -8.55
N ALA A 67 14.65 -7.46 -8.38
CA ALA A 67 14.26 -8.85 -8.51
C ALA A 67 13.20 -9.23 -7.47
N LEU A 68 13.42 -8.87 -6.21
CA LEU A 68 12.47 -9.15 -5.11
C LEU A 68 11.18 -8.34 -5.22
N ALA A 69 11.25 -7.07 -5.65
CA ALA A 69 10.04 -6.30 -5.96
C ALA A 69 9.19 -7.03 -7.02
N LYS A 70 9.81 -7.50 -8.10
CA LYS A 70 9.14 -8.23 -9.17
C LYS A 70 8.58 -9.58 -8.71
N ALA A 71 9.34 -10.33 -7.91
CA ALA A 71 8.88 -11.60 -7.33
C ALA A 71 7.64 -11.43 -6.45
N ASN A 72 7.50 -10.27 -5.79
CA ASN A 72 6.32 -9.91 -5.00
C ASN A 72 5.21 -9.21 -5.83
N GLY A 73 5.28 -9.28 -7.16
CA GLY A 73 4.28 -8.69 -8.05
C GLY A 73 4.35 -7.17 -8.19
N GLY A 74 5.42 -6.55 -7.70
CA GLY A 74 5.66 -5.12 -7.74
C GLY A 74 6.68 -4.68 -8.78
N ARG A 75 6.80 -3.36 -8.94
CA ARG A 75 7.82 -2.70 -9.76
C ARG A 75 8.59 -1.72 -8.90
N LEU A 76 9.91 -1.84 -8.91
CA LEU A 76 10.80 -0.87 -8.27
C LEU A 76 10.73 0.48 -9.02
N LEU A 77 10.24 1.52 -8.36
CA LEU A 77 10.16 2.88 -8.90
C LEU A 77 11.42 3.69 -8.59
N SER A 78 11.90 3.60 -7.35
CA SER A 78 13.10 4.30 -6.89
C SER A 78 13.93 3.43 -5.98
N TYR A 79 15.23 3.74 -5.94
CA TYR A 79 16.20 3.11 -5.08
C TYR A 79 17.30 4.14 -4.82
N ALA A 80 17.56 4.39 -3.55
CA ALA A 80 18.56 5.33 -3.06
C ALA A 80 19.34 4.69 -1.91
N GLU A 81 20.65 4.86 -1.94
CA GLU A 81 21.58 4.47 -0.87
C GLU A 81 22.15 5.73 -0.25
N GLN A 82 22.15 5.80 1.08
CA GLN A 82 22.66 6.92 1.87
C GLN A 82 23.41 6.39 3.07
N GLU A 83 24.39 7.15 3.57
CA GLU A 83 25.02 6.85 4.86
C GLU A 83 23.99 7.06 5.98
N ALA A 84 23.92 6.15 6.94
CA ALA A 84 22.94 6.24 8.02
C ALA A 84 23.41 7.22 9.12
N ASP A 85 22.46 7.96 9.71
CA ASP A 85 22.71 8.83 10.87
C ASP A 85 23.06 7.96 12.09
N GLY A 86 24.35 7.78 12.37
CA GLY A 86 24.78 7.01 13.55
C GLY A 86 26.23 6.52 13.61
N GLY A 87 26.98 6.56 12.51
CA GLY A 87 28.40 6.17 12.51
C GLY A 87 28.85 5.50 11.21
N SER A 88 30.15 5.59 10.94
CA SER A 88 30.83 5.48 9.63
C SER A 88 30.72 4.16 8.86
N ASN A 89 29.86 3.22 9.26
CA ASN A 89 29.75 1.89 8.65
C ASN A 89 28.31 1.40 8.41
N ALA A 90 27.32 2.29 8.50
CA ALA A 90 25.91 1.96 8.26
C ALA A 90 25.41 2.56 6.94
N LEU A 91 24.83 1.73 6.07
CA LEU A 91 24.22 2.15 4.81
C LEU A 91 22.69 2.02 4.89
N LEU A 92 21.97 3.12 4.74
CA LEU A 92 20.52 3.19 4.64
C LEU A 92 20.07 3.08 3.18
N VAL A 93 19.31 2.04 2.87
CA VAL A 93 18.67 1.83 1.57
C VAL A 93 17.21 2.23 1.67
N THR A 94 16.77 3.16 0.82
CA THR A 94 15.37 3.53 0.65
C THR A 94 14.88 3.11 -0.73
N VAL A 95 13.76 2.39 -0.78
CA VAL A 95 13.13 1.94 -2.01
C VAL A 95 11.68 2.38 -2.08
N ALA A 96 11.19 2.67 -3.28
CA ALA A 96 9.76 2.80 -3.54
C ALA A 96 9.32 1.71 -4.53
N VAL A 97 8.26 0.98 -4.18
CA VAL A 97 7.71 -0.11 -4.99
C VAL A 97 6.23 0.14 -5.26
N GLN A 98 5.81 -0.12 -6.49
CA GLN A 98 4.41 -0.05 -6.91
C GLN A 98 3.83 -1.45 -7.15
N VAL A 99 2.63 -1.70 -6.65
CA VAL A 99 1.80 -2.87 -6.96
C VAL A 99 0.40 -2.37 -7.36
N GLY A 100 -0.03 -2.68 -8.58
CA GLY A 100 -1.26 -2.10 -9.13
C GLY A 100 -1.20 -0.57 -9.15
N ARG A 101 -2.13 0.08 -8.46
CA ARG A 101 -2.17 1.56 -8.32
C ARG A 101 -1.49 2.05 -7.04
N ALA A 102 -1.22 1.16 -6.09
CA ALA A 102 -0.61 1.53 -4.82
C ALA A 102 0.92 1.60 -4.94
N SER A 103 1.51 2.60 -4.30
CA SER A 103 2.96 2.74 -4.15
C SER A 103 3.29 2.86 -2.66
N GLN A 104 4.35 2.16 -2.24
CA GLN A 104 4.83 2.19 -0.87
C GLN A 104 6.35 2.38 -0.86
N THR A 105 6.82 3.04 0.18
CA THR A 105 8.24 3.30 0.41
C THR A 105 8.69 2.53 1.65
N ALA A 106 9.81 1.84 1.54
CA ALA A 106 10.42 1.10 2.64
C ALA A 106 11.90 1.44 2.77
N ARG A 107 12.44 1.17 3.96
CA ARG A 107 13.84 1.43 4.28
C ARG A 107 14.46 0.24 4.99
N ALA A 108 15.73 -0.02 4.71
CA ALA A 108 16.52 -1.04 5.39
C ALA A 108 17.95 -0.56 5.58
N GLU A 109 18.57 -0.96 6.66
CA GLU A 109 19.96 -0.59 6.98
C GLU A 109 20.87 -1.81 6.86
N ARG A 110 22.09 -1.57 6.37
CA ARG A 110 23.19 -2.55 6.38
C ARG A 110 24.30 -2.03 7.29
N LEU A 111 24.63 -2.81 8.31
CA LEU A 111 25.81 -2.62 9.15
C LEU A 111 26.98 -3.40 8.55
N VAL A 112 28.11 -2.74 8.33
CA VAL A 112 29.35 -3.39 7.91
C VAL A 112 30.26 -3.54 9.13
N GLU A 113 30.34 -4.76 9.67
CA GLU A 113 31.34 -5.09 10.70
C GLU A 113 32.68 -5.36 10.00
N TRP A 114 33.66 -4.48 10.19
CA TRP A 114 35.01 -4.69 9.69
C TRP A 114 35.77 -5.63 10.65
N THR A 115 35.98 -6.86 10.24
CA THR A 115 36.94 -7.75 10.90
C THR A 115 38.32 -7.50 10.31
N ALA A 116 39.23 -6.94 11.10
CA ALA A 116 40.62 -6.80 10.70
C ALA A 116 41.22 -8.20 10.42
N PRO A 117 42.01 -8.37 9.34
CA PRO A 117 42.75 -9.61 9.13
C PRO A 117 43.59 -9.96 10.36
N PRO A 118 43.74 -11.25 10.72
CA PRO A 118 44.63 -11.63 11.81
C PRO A 118 46.03 -11.10 11.53
N ASP A 119 46.62 -10.44 12.52
CA ASP A 119 47.96 -9.88 12.41
C ASP A 119 48.95 -11.03 12.19
N THR A 120 49.50 -11.13 10.97
CA THR A 120 50.40 -12.22 10.57
C THR A 120 51.86 -11.92 10.95
N THR A 121 52.10 -10.92 11.81
CA THR A 121 53.44 -10.48 12.21
C THR A 121 54.03 -11.28 13.39
N HIS A 122 53.92 -12.61 13.40
CA HIS A 122 54.72 -13.47 14.28
C HIS A 122 55.28 -14.66 13.51
N ASN A 123 56.48 -14.50 12.92
CA ASN A 123 57.60 -15.45 12.94
C ASN A 123 58.84 -14.84 12.26
#